data_AF-A0A4Z0H0P4-F1
#
_entry.id   AF-A0A4Z0H0P4-F1
#
_cell.length_a   1.000
_cell.length_b   1.000
_cell.length_c   1.000
_cell.angle_alpha   90.00
_cell.angle_beta   90.00
_cell.angle_gamma   90.00
#
_symmetry.space_group_name_H-M   'P 1'
#
loop_
_entity.id
_entity.type
_entity.pdbx_description
1 polymer ?
#
loop_
_entity_poly.entity_id
_entity_poly.type
_entity_poly.pdbx_seq_one_letter_code
_entity_poly.pdbx_strand_id
1 'polypeptide(L)'
;MSAEKVVKETKWTIGLSLVVSLALLVTWFVMETMGVAFTENKAFLALSLIPLSAALASFVKLTKIQKNPKRMLSETDERLVAEKNEADAKTLKALQGILFLSYLGYTFIIPEDAFKAFGWWIILSAFLFSLLAPPLLRRILKEA
;
A
#
# COMPACT_ATOMS: atom_id res chain seq x y z
N MET A 1 11.73 9.06 -22.75
CA MET A 1 11.19 10.01 -21.76
C MET A 1 12.37 10.70 -21.08
N SER A 2 12.46 12.04 -21.07
CA SER A 2 13.62 12.72 -20.47
C SER A 2 13.55 12.69 -18.94
N ALA A 3 14.67 12.42 -18.27
CA ALA A 3 14.73 12.31 -16.81
C ALA A 3 14.25 13.59 -16.09
N GLU A 4 14.48 14.76 -16.69
CA GLU A 4 13.99 16.05 -16.18
C GLU A 4 12.47 16.15 -16.13
N LYS A 5 11.77 15.63 -17.15
CA LYS A 5 10.30 15.63 -17.18
C LYS A 5 9.74 14.79 -16.04
N VAL A 6 10.33 13.62 -15.80
CA VAL A 6 9.93 12.70 -14.72
C VAL A 6 10.18 13.30 -13.34
N VAL A 7 11.30 14.01 -13.17
CA VAL A 7 11.61 14.73 -11.92
C VAL A 7 10.59 15.83 -11.64
N LYS A 8 10.19 16.60 -12.66
CA LYS A 8 9.21 17.68 -12.52
C LYS A 8 7.82 17.16 -12.17
N GLU A 9 7.35 16.12 -12.85
CA GLU A 9 6.07 15.47 -12.57
C GLU A 9 6.07 14.86 -11.16
N THR A 10 7.13 14.16 -10.77
CA THR A 10 7.23 13.55 -9.42
C THR A 10 7.19 14.61 -8.31
N LYS A 11 7.86 15.76 -8.48
CA LYS A 11 7.80 16.88 -7.53
C LYS A 11 6.38 17.43 -7.39
N TRP A 12 5.66 17.56 -8.52
CA TRP A 12 4.28 18.03 -8.52
C TRP A 12 3.35 17.05 -7.77
N THR A 13 3.49 15.75 -8.04
CA THR A 13 2.74 14.70 -7.34
C THR A 13 2.99 14.73 -5.84
N ILE A 14 4.25 14.86 -5.39
CA ILE A 14 4.58 14.99 -3.96
C ILE A 14 3.88 16.21 -3.35
N GLY A 15 3.96 17.37 -4.01
CA GLY A 15 3.33 18.60 -3.53
C GLY A 15 1.82 18.46 -3.37
N LEU A 16 1.14 17.94 -4.41
CA LEU A 16 -0.30 17.75 -4.40
C LEU A 16 -0.73 16.77 -3.29
N SER A 17 -0.05 15.63 -3.16
CA SER A 17 -0.35 14.62 -2.14
C SER A 17 -0.12 15.16 -0.71
N LEU A 18 0.92 15.97 -0.49
CA LEU A 18 1.14 16.60 0.82
C LEU A 18 0.04 17.61 1.16
N VAL A 19 -0.39 18.43 0.22
CA VAL A 19 -1.47 19.42 0.45
C VAL A 19 -2.78 18.71 0.81
N VAL A 20 -3.16 17.66 0.06
CA VAL A 20 -4.36 16.88 0.36
C VAL A 20 -4.26 16.20 1.72
N SER A 21 -3.10 15.63 2.04
CA SER A 21 -2.86 15.01 3.36
C SER A 21 -3.00 16.01 4.49
N LEU A 22 -2.36 17.18 4.38
CA LEU A 22 -2.43 18.26 5.37
C LEU A 22 -3.86 18.77 5.56
N ALA A 23 -4.62 18.98 4.48
CA ALA A 23 -6.00 19.43 4.57
C ALA A 23 -6.88 18.45 5.36
N LEU A 24 -6.73 17.14 5.11
CA LEU A 24 -7.45 16.09 5.84
C LEU A 24 -7.05 16.02 7.31
N LEU A 25 -5.75 16.18 7.61
CA LEU A 25 -5.21 16.13 8.96
C LEU A 25 -5.66 17.35 9.80
N VAL A 26 -5.68 18.54 9.19
CA VAL A 26 -6.23 19.76 9.81
C VAL A 26 -7.73 19.61 10.05
N THR A 27 -8.47 19.06 9.08
CA THR A 27 -9.91 18.82 9.24
C THR A 27 -10.19 17.89 10.42
N TRP A 28 -9.43 16.79 10.54
CA TRP A 28 -9.51 15.90 11.69
C TRP A 28 -9.20 16.64 13.01
N PHE A 29 -8.10 17.41 13.05
CA PHE A 29 -7.68 18.12 14.27
C PHE A 29 -8.71 19.14 14.74
N VAL A 30 -9.33 19.89 13.81
CA VAL A 30 -10.40 20.84 14.12
C VAL A 30 -11.65 20.12 14.65
N MET A 31 -12.05 19.01 14.02
CA MET A 31 -13.19 18.21 14.48
C MET A 31 -12.97 17.62 15.88
N GLU A 32 -11.77 17.11 16.14
CA GLU A 32 -11.38 16.56 17.45
C GLU A 32 -11.40 17.65 18.55
N THR A 33 -10.85 18.84 18.26
CA THR A 33 -10.78 19.95 19.22
C THR A 33 -12.11 20.63 19.48
N MET A 34 -13.01 20.69 18.49
CA MET A 34 -14.36 21.25 18.65
C MET A 34 -15.35 20.28 19.29
N GLY A 35 -14.94 19.04 19.58
CA GLY A 35 -15.82 18.02 20.18
C GLY A 35 -17.02 17.66 19.30
N VAL A 36 -16.96 17.97 17.99
CA VAL A 36 -18.01 17.63 17.03
C VAL A 36 -17.89 16.14 16.75
N ALA A 37 -18.67 15.34 17.46
CA ALA A 37 -18.72 13.90 17.25
C ALA A 37 -19.48 13.57 15.96
N PHE A 38 -18.84 13.72 14.81
CA PHE A 38 -19.21 12.89 13.67
C PHE A 38 -18.85 11.43 14.03
N THR A 39 -19.70 10.50 13.64
CA THR A 39 -19.60 9.07 14.00
C THR A 39 -18.26 8.44 13.65
N GLU A 40 -17.45 9.06 12.79
CA GLU A 40 -16.13 8.56 12.37
C GLU A 40 -15.05 9.64 12.21
N ASN A 41 -14.85 10.53 13.19
CA ASN A 41 -13.77 11.53 13.15
C ASN A 41 -12.39 10.92 12.81
N LYS A 42 -12.11 9.71 13.31
CA LYS A 42 -10.87 8.96 13.05
C LYS A 42 -10.67 8.57 11.57
N ALA A 43 -11.74 8.55 10.76
CA ALA A 43 -11.65 8.26 9.33
C ALA A 43 -10.84 9.32 8.59
N PHE A 44 -10.96 10.60 8.95
CA PHE A 44 -10.17 11.68 8.35
C PHE A 44 -8.68 11.55 8.64
N LEU A 45 -8.33 11.12 9.86
CA LEU A 45 -6.94 10.80 10.22
C LEU A 45 -6.42 9.63 9.37
N ALA A 46 -7.17 8.52 9.28
CA ALA A 46 -6.77 7.37 8.46
C ALA A 46 -6.64 7.73 6.98
N LEU A 47 -7.58 8.50 6.43
CA LEU A 47 -7.58 8.98 5.04
C LEU A 47 -6.41 9.91 4.76
N SER A 48 -5.94 10.70 5.73
CA SER A 48 -4.78 11.60 5.56
C SER A 48 -3.47 10.83 5.36
N LEU A 49 -3.35 9.62 5.91
CA LEU A 49 -2.15 8.78 5.84
C LEU A 49 -1.91 8.20 4.45
N ILE A 50 -2.98 7.97 3.68
CA ILE A 50 -2.89 7.44 2.31
C ILE A 50 -2.07 8.39 1.39
N PRO A 51 -2.48 9.66 1.18
CA PRO A 51 -1.69 10.59 0.37
C PRO A 51 -0.33 10.94 1.01
N LEU A 52 -0.20 10.90 2.35
CA LEU A 52 1.09 11.06 3.03
C LEU A 52 2.09 9.94 2.63
N SER A 53 1.65 8.69 2.69
CA SER A 53 2.47 7.53 2.32
C SER A 53 2.84 7.54 0.84
N ALA A 54 1.91 7.95 -0.05
CA ALA A 54 2.18 8.13 -1.47
C ALA A 54 3.21 9.24 -1.74
N ALA A 55 3.18 10.33 -0.97
CA ALA A 55 4.17 11.40 -1.04
C ALA A 55 5.55 10.92 -0.59
N LEU A 56 5.63 10.15 0.50
CA LEU A 56 6.88 9.54 0.99
C LEU A 56 7.48 8.56 -0.02
N ALA A 57 6.67 7.66 -0.59
CA ALA A 57 7.12 6.73 -1.61
C ALA A 57 7.67 7.47 -2.85
N SER A 58 6.97 8.52 -3.29
CA SER A 58 7.40 9.37 -4.41
C SER A 58 8.68 10.14 -4.09
N PHE A 59 8.86 10.60 -2.84
CA PHE A 59 10.07 11.26 -2.38
C PHE A 59 11.28 10.32 -2.35
N VAL A 60 11.10 9.08 -1.86
CA VAL A 60 12.14 8.04 -1.91
C VAL A 60 12.50 7.72 -3.36
N LYS A 61 11.51 7.65 -4.26
CA LYS A 61 11.75 7.45 -5.69
C LYS A 61 12.55 8.62 -6.29
N LEU A 62 12.18 9.86 -5.98
CA LEU A 62 12.86 11.07 -6.46
C LEU A 62 14.32 11.13 -5.99
N THR A 63 14.59 10.83 -4.72
CA THR A 63 15.96 10.81 -4.17
C THR A 63 16.81 9.72 -4.79
N LYS A 64 16.24 8.55 -5.11
CA LYS A 64 16.95 7.50 -5.87
C LYS A 64 17.29 7.96 -7.30
N ILE A 65 16.37 8.62 -7.99
CA ILE A 65 16.58 9.14 -9.35
C ILE A 65 17.67 10.21 -9.36
N GLN A 66 17.67 11.13 -8.39
CA GLN A 66 18.69 12.17 -8.27
C GLN A 66 20.08 11.60 -7.96
N LYS A 67 20.17 10.55 -7.12
CA LYS A 67 21.45 9.91 -6.78
C LYS A 67 22.03 9.06 -7.92
N ASN A 68 21.20 8.39 -8.71
CA ASN A 68 21.65 7.47 -9.77
C ASN A 68 20.73 7.51 -11.01
N PRO A 69 20.83 8.54 -11.87
CA PRO A 69 19.96 8.67 -13.04
C PRO A 69 20.17 7.55 -14.07
N LYS A 70 21.39 6.99 -14.17
CA LYS A 70 21.71 5.87 -15.08
C LYS A 70 21.01 4.55 -14.70
N ARG A 71 20.70 4.34 -13.42
CA ARG A 71 20.00 3.13 -12.93
C ARG A 71 18.53 3.07 -13.38
N MET A 72 17.95 4.23 -13.70
CA MET A 72 16.60 4.34 -14.23
C MET A 72 16.49 3.83 -15.67
N LEU A 73 17.58 3.96 -16.47
CA LEU A 73 17.65 3.42 -17.82
C LEU A 73 17.89 1.89 -17.83
N SER A 74 18.57 1.34 -16.81
CA SER A 74 18.72 -0.11 -16.65
C SER A 74 17.45 -0.81 -16.15
N GLU A 75 16.50 -0.10 -15.53
CA GLU A 75 15.17 -0.64 -15.18
C GLU A 75 14.29 -0.92 -16.42
N THR A 76 14.73 -0.55 -17.63
CA THR A 76 14.07 -0.88 -18.90
C THR A 76 14.58 -2.19 -19.52
N ASP A 77 15.64 -2.79 -18.97
CA ASP A 77 16.17 -4.08 -19.40
C ASP A 77 15.29 -5.20 -18.83
N GLU A 78 14.74 -6.05 -19.69
CA GLU A 78 13.79 -7.11 -19.34
C GLU A 78 14.32 -8.03 -18.23
N ARG A 79 15.64 -8.25 -18.17
CA ARG A 79 16.27 -9.10 -17.15
C ARG A 79 16.19 -8.48 -15.75
N LEU A 80 16.42 -7.18 -15.64
CA LEU A 80 16.33 -6.44 -14.38
C LEU A 80 14.88 -6.22 -13.96
N VAL A 81 13.95 -6.14 -14.92
CA VAL A 81 12.50 -6.11 -14.66
C VAL A 81 12.02 -7.44 -14.06
N ALA A 82 12.50 -8.58 -14.57
CA ALA A 82 12.14 -9.89 -14.04
C ALA A 82 12.60 -10.09 -12.59
N GLU A 83 13.86 -9.74 -12.28
CA GLU A 83 14.42 -9.84 -10.92
C GLU A 83 13.69 -8.90 -9.94
N LYS A 84 13.34 -7.69 -10.38
CA LYS A 84 12.53 -6.75 -9.60
C LYS A 84 11.12 -7.28 -9.34
N ASN A 85 10.46 -7.84 -10.36
CA ASN A 85 9.12 -8.42 -10.22
C ASN A 85 9.12 -9.60 -9.25
N GLU A 86 10.17 -10.43 -9.24
CA GLU A 86 10.30 -11.52 -8.28
C GLU A 86 10.50 -11.00 -6.85
N ALA A 87 11.36 -9.99 -6.66
CA ALA A 87 11.55 -9.34 -5.37
C ALA A 87 10.27 -8.65 -4.87
N ASP A 88 9.54 -7.97 -5.74
CA ASP A 88 8.26 -7.33 -5.42
C ASP A 88 7.19 -8.38 -5.08
N ALA A 89 7.11 -9.50 -5.82
CA ALA A 89 6.20 -10.59 -5.51
C ALA A 89 6.48 -11.24 -4.14
N LYS A 90 7.76 -11.39 -3.78
CA LYS A 90 8.17 -11.89 -2.47
C LYS A 90 7.82 -10.90 -1.36
N THR A 91 8.03 -9.60 -1.61
CA THR A 91 7.69 -8.52 -0.67
C THR A 91 6.18 -8.42 -0.47
N LEU A 92 5.39 -8.57 -1.54
CA LEU A 92 3.93 -8.61 -1.49
C LEU A 92 3.43 -9.76 -0.61
N LYS A 93 3.99 -10.97 -0.78
CA LYS A 93 3.65 -12.12 0.06
C LYS A 93 4.00 -11.89 1.53
N ALA A 94 5.15 -11.28 1.81
CA ALA A 94 5.54 -10.93 3.17
C ALA A 94 4.58 -9.89 3.77
N LEU A 95 4.21 -8.86 3.00
CA LEU A 95 3.26 -7.83 3.43
C LEU A 95 1.87 -8.43 3.70
N GLN A 96 1.38 -9.33 2.83
CA GLN A 96 0.15 -10.08 3.05
C GLN A 96 0.21 -10.89 4.35
N GLY A 97 1.34 -11.55 4.63
CA GLY A 97 1.56 -12.26 5.88
C GLY A 97 1.53 -11.35 7.11
N ILE A 98 2.19 -10.19 7.05
CA ILE A 98 2.21 -9.21 8.15
C ILE A 98 0.82 -8.63 8.40
N LEU A 99 0.09 -8.27 7.33
CA LEU A 99 -1.29 -7.79 7.43
C LEU A 99 -2.20 -8.85 8.04
N PHE A 100 -2.05 -10.10 7.61
CA PHE A 100 -2.79 -11.23 8.16
C PHE A 100 -2.49 -11.47 9.65
N LEU A 101 -1.22 -11.47 10.04
CA LEU A 101 -0.79 -11.61 11.43
C LEU A 101 -1.28 -10.45 12.32
N SER A 102 -1.20 -9.22 11.82
CA SER A 102 -1.69 -8.03 12.53
C SER A 102 -3.20 -8.08 12.73
N TYR A 103 -3.93 -8.52 11.69
CA TYR A 103 -5.37 -8.66 11.72
C TYR A 103 -5.82 -9.84 12.60
N LEU A 104 -5.10 -10.97 12.59
CA LEU A 104 -5.30 -12.06 13.54
C LEU A 104 -5.04 -11.62 14.98
N GLY A 105 -3.97 -10.87 15.23
CA GLY A 105 -3.67 -10.32 16.54
C GLY A 105 -4.81 -9.45 17.07
N TYR A 106 -5.36 -8.59 16.22
CA TYR A 106 -6.56 -7.81 16.54
C TYR A 106 -7.78 -8.71 16.87
N THR A 107 -8.04 -9.73 16.05
CA THR A 107 -9.14 -10.70 16.26
C THR A 107 -9.01 -11.48 17.57
N PHE A 108 -7.79 -11.83 18.01
CA PHE A 108 -7.58 -12.51 19.29
C PHE A 108 -7.78 -11.58 20.49
N ILE A 109 -7.58 -10.27 20.33
CA ILE A 109 -7.78 -9.28 21.39
C ILE A 109 -9.27 -8.92 21.55
N ILE A 110 -10.03 -8.84 20.46
CA ILE A 110 -11.47 -8.47 20.47
C ILE A 110 -12.28 -9.44 19.60
N PRO A 111 -12.57 -10.67 20.09
CA PRO A 111 -13.18 -11.72 19.27
C PRO A 111 -14.64 -11.44 18.90
N GLU A 112 -15.40 -10.75 19.75
CA GLU A 112 -16.85 -10.57 19.58
C GLU A 112 -17.23 -9.70 18.36
N ASP A 113 -16.41 -8.69 18.04
CA ASP A 113 -16.62 -7.80 16.89
C ASP A 113 -16.12 -8.41 15.58
N ALA A 114 -15.05 -9.20 15.65
CA ALA A 114 -14.39 -9.78 14.48
C ALA A 114 -15.17 -10.95 13.86
N PHE A 115 -15.75 -11.85 14.66
CA PHE A 115 -16.51 -13.00 14.15
C PHE A 115 -17.92 -12.64 13.66
N LYS A 116 -18.47 -11.49 14.08
CA LYS A 116 -19.73 -10.93 13.56
C LYS A 116 -19.54 -10.18 12.24
N ALA A 117 -18.35 -9.63 11.99
CA ALA A 117 -18.06 -8.88 10.78
C ALA A 117 -17.95 -9.81 9.56
N PHE A 118 -18.88 -9.69 8.61
CA PHE A 118 -18.87 -10.45 7.35
C PHE A 118 -17.55 -10.30 6.57
N GLY A 119 -16.85 -9.18 6.74
CA GLY A 119 -15.51 -8.93 6.19
C GLY A 119 -14.45 -9.95 6.63
N TRP A 120 -14.56 -10.54 7.83
CA TRP A 120 -13.63 -11.58 8.32
C TRP A 120 -13.60 -12.79 7.39
N TRP A 121 -14.78 -13.29 7.02
CA TRP A 121 -14.91 -14.46 6.16
C TRP A 121 -14.50 -14.17 4.72
N ILE A 122 -14.69 -12.94 4.23
CA ILE A 122 -14.23 -12.53 2.90
C ILE A 122 -12.70 -12.47 2.85
N ILE A 123 -12.06 -11.81 3.82
CA ILE A 123 -10.59 -11.66 3.87
C ILE A 123 -9.94 -13.03 4.06
N LEU A 124 -10.47 -13.87 4.95
CA LEU A 124 -9.97 -15.23 5.18
C LEU A 124 -10.10 -16.10 3.92
N SER A 125 -11.26 -16.06 3.26
CA SER A 125 -11.49 -16.78 2.00
C SER A 125 -10.55 -16.31 0.89
N ALA A 126 -10.36 -15.00 0.74
CA ALA A 126 -9.45 -14.43 -0.26
C ALA A 126 -7.99 -14.79 0.02
N PHE A 127 -7.57 -14.81 1.29
CA PHE A 127 -6.23 -15.21 1.70
C PHE A 127 -5.97 -16.69 1.46
N LEU A 128 -6.91 -17.57 1.86
CA LEU A 128 -6.85 -19.00 1.60
C LEU A 128 -6.81 -19.28 0.10
N PHE A 129 -7.65 -18.59 -0.69
CA PHE A 129 -7.62 -18.68 -2.14
C PHE A 129 -6.28 -18.21 -2.71
N SER A 130 -5.71 -17.11 -2.23
CA SER A 130 -4.41 -16.61 -2.70
C SER A 130 -3.24 -17.55 -2.38
N LEU A 131 -3.30 -18.26 -1.24
CA LEU A 131 -2.30 -19.28 -0.88
C LEU A 131 -2.44 -20.56 -1.71
N LEU A 132 -3.67 -20.98 -1.98
CA LEU A 132 -3.98 -22.26 -2.63
C LEU A 132 -4.07 -22.17 -4.16
N ALA A 133 -4.38 -20.99 -4.71
CA ALA A 133 -4.52 -20.79 -6.16
C ALA A 133 -3.20 -21.05 -6.93
N PRO A 134 -2.01 -20.57 -6.50
CA PRO A 134 -0.76 -20.85 -7.21
C PRO A 134 -0.40 -22.35 -7.30
N PRO A 135 -0.48 -23.17 -6.23
CA PRO A 135 -0.21 -24.59 -6.34
C PRO A 135 -1.30 -25.36 -7.11
N LEU A 136 -2.57 -24.95 -7.02
CA LEU A 136 -3.66 -25.56 -7.80
C LEU A 136 -3.52 -25.29 -9.29
N LEU A 137 -3.29 -24.03 -9.69
CA LEU A 137 -3.06 -23.64 -11.08
C LEU A 137 -1.82 -24.35 -11.66
N ARG A 138 -0.74 -24.48 -10.88
CA ARG A 138 0.46 -25.21 -11.32
C ARG A 138 0.22 -26.70 -11.55
N ARG A 139 -0.69 -27.34 -10.82
CA ARG A 139 -1.06 -28.75 -11.07
C ARG A 139 -1.89 -28.88 -12.34
N ILE A 140 -2.92 -28.05 -12.49
CA ILE A 140 -3.81 -28.07 -13.65
C ILE A 140 -3.03 -27.80 -14.96
N LEU A 141 -2.11 -26.83 -14.95
CA LEU A 141 -1.29 -26.52 -16.14
C LEU A 141 -0.20 -27.57 -16.45
N LYS A 142 0.13 -28.46 -15.51
CA LYS A 142 1.10 -29.56 -15.72
C LYS A 142 0.44 -30.82 -16.25
N GLU A 143 -0.88 -30.94 -16.08
CA GLU A 143 -1.68 -32.09 -16.50
C GLU A 143 -2.42 -31.84 -17.84
N ALA A 144 -2.32 -30.63 -18.41
CA ALA A 144 -2.82 -30.24 -19.74
C ALA A 144 -1.68 -30.19 -20.77
#